data_AF-A0AAE3TBM7-F1
#
_entry.id   AF-A0AAE3TBM7-F1
#
_cell.length_a   1.000
_cell.length_b   1.000
_cell.length_c   1.000
_cell.angle_alpha   90.00
_cell.angle_beta   90.00
_cell.angle_gamma   90.00
#
_symmetry.space_group_name_H-M   'P 1'
#
loop_
_entity.id
_entity.type
_entity.pdbx_description
1 polymer ?
#
loop_
_entity_poly.entity_id
_entity_poly.type
_entity_poly.pdbx_seq_one_letter_code
_entity_poly.pdbx_strand_id
1 'polypeptide(L)'
;MSTILPLENESPITEMNSEVKDFQTQGFVDAGKVEGSPAAFGIALENFYSTVILNSDLKEHDKILKETEIEANKKSIKEKIDIHKNEIKKISEKYLPETEDELIKTENQYADFKINPEKYVKHDKDKFMLWIYGIISIGLAVFLFIFYSSVIYSALFRDIKIDKYTLFNSIFYPQSLEDAFAKGFTSFILVLFAAFIPLGLGIIMEYMKSKRNESKFKYWPLVFGFVIFLMDALLAFHISERIYNSKAINTYGNVQPYTLIDAILDANFWMIIFLGFVVYLIFGKLFSLFNEERKNKNAFLNFENMLTEKIENLKTKISNYKIEILNLEKEINALQLQSADSLKITNKVFFSVHEIRKIMSEYALGWMKFLTNAKATENEISKIEDKLNTFINNNGLDNDK
;
A
#
# COMPACT_ATOMS: atom_id res chain seq x y z
N MET A 1 7.97 18.89 49.55
CA MET A 1 7.65 18.90 48.10
C MET A 1 7.21 17.49 47.76
N SER A 2 5.92 17.21 47.76
CA SER A 2 4.97 17.48 46.65
C SER A 2 5.26 16.51 45.50
N THR A 3 4.35 15.70 44.96
CA THR A 3 2.89 15.76 44.97
C THR A 3 2.41 14.36 44.58
N ILE A 4 1.74 13.64 45.48
CA ILE A 4 0.90 12.52 45.09
C ILE A 4 -0.46 13.15 44.81
N LEU A 5 -0.81 13.27 43.53
CA LEU A 5 -2.18 13.60 43.12
C LEU A 5 -3.02 12.31 43.19
N PRO A 6 -4.25 12.38 43.71
CA PRO A 6 -5.08 11.22 43.99
C PRO A 6 -5.83 10.75 42.75
N LEU A 7 -6.05 9.42 42.70
CA LEU A 7 -7.06 8.79 41.87
C LEU A 7 -8.40 9.48 42.10
N GLU A 8 -8.95 9.97 41.00
CA GLU A 8 -10.27 10.58 40.94
C GLU A 8 -11.29 9.58 41.49
N ASN A 9 -11.94 10.03 42.55
CA ASN A 9 -12.89 9.29 43.37
C ASN A 9 -14.01 8.80 42.46
N GLU A 10 -14.12 7.48 42.28
CA GLU A 10 -15.37 6.86 41.82
C GLU A 10 -16.47 7.40 42.74
N SER A 11 -17.33 8.23 42.17
CA SER A 11 -18.53 8.67 42.84
C SER A 11 -19.33 7.41 43.14
N PRO A 12 -19.68 7.14 44.42
CA PRO A 12 -20.56 6.05 44.71
C PRO A 12 -21.86 6.35 43.96
N ILE A 13 -22.24 5.42 43.08
CA ILE A 13 -23.55 5.35 42.46
C ILE A 13 -24.54 5.65 43.58
N THR A 14 -25.07 6.87 43.56
CA THR A 14 -26.03 7.31 44.54
C THR A 14 -27.28 6.52 44.17
N GLU A 15 -27.54 5.43 44.89
CA GLU A 15 -28.86 4.83 44.94
C GLU A 15 -29.80 5.97 45.28
N MET A 16 -30.50 6.46 44.26
CA MET A 16 -31.51 7.49 44.39
C MET A 16 -32.61 6.84 45.21
N ASN A 17 -32.55 7.03 46.52
CA ASN A 17 -33.62 6.74 47.45
C ASN A 17 -34.90 7.26 46.83
N SER A 18 -35.76 6.37 46.36
CA SER A 18 -37.14 6.71 46.08
C SER A 18 -37.71 7.14 47.43
N GLU A 19 -37.79 8.45 47.68
CA GLU A 19 -38.57 8.99 48.79
C GLU A 19 -39.93 8.29 48.76
N VAL A 20 -40.17 7.41 49.74
CA VAL A 20 -41.47 6.79 49.93
C VAL A 20 -42.38 7.94 50.36
N LYS A 21 -43.08 8.55 49.40
CA LYS A 21 -44.07 9.59 49.67
C LYS A 21 -45.18 8.95 50.51
N ASP A 22 -45.25 9.35 51.78
CA ASP A 22 -46.29 8.88 52.70
C ASP A 22 -47.61 9.62 52.41
N PHE A 23 -48.42 9.02 51.55
CA PHE A 23 -49.73 9.57 51.14
C PHE A 23 -50.74 9.62 52.28
N GLN A 24 -50.56 8.78 53.30
CA GLN A 24 -51.40 8.79 54.50
C GLN A 24 -51.12 10.02 55.36
N THR A 25 -49.86 10.40 55.54
CA THR A 25 -49.52 11.65 56.23
C THR A 25 -50.05 12.87 55.48
N GLN A 26 -49.99 12.86 54.14
CA GLN A 26 -50.54 13.95 53.33
C GLN A 26 -52.06 14.10 53.53
N GLY A 27 -52.82 13.00 53.52
CA GLY A 27 -54.26 13.03 53.77
C GLY A 27 -54.62 13.49 55.19
N PHE A 28 -53.81 13.14 56.19
CA PHE A 28 -53.99 13.60 57.57
C PHE A 28 -53.77 15.12 57.70
N VAL A 29 -52.72 15.65 57.08
CA VAL A 29 -52.39 17.08 57.10
C VAL A 29 -53.46 17.91 56.38
N ASP A 30 -53.93 17.44 55.22
CA ASP A 30 -54.95 18.15 54.45
C ASP A 30 -56.30 18.16 55.16
N ALA A 31 -56.66 17.06 55.86
CA ALA A 31 -57.82 17.03 56.75
C ALA A 31 -57.71 18.07 57.87
N GLY A 32 -56.53 18.21 58.47
CA GLY A 32 -56.27 19.17 59.54
C GLY A 32 -56.44 20.62 59.12
N LYS A 33 -56.12 20.98 57.87
CA LYS A 33 -56.29 22.35 57.34
C LYS A 33 -57.75 22.76 57.20
N VAL A 34 -58.67 21.80 57.10
CA VAL A 34 -60.11 22.03 56.88
C VAL A 34 -60.98 21.42 57.98
N GLU A 35 -60.37 21.13 59.13
CA GLU A 35 -61.02 20.54 60.31
C GLU A 35 -61.80 19.24 60.02
N GLY A 36 -61.36 18.47 59.02
CA GLY A 36 -61.96 17.19 58.65
C GLY A 36 -63.30 17.28 57.92
N SER A 37 -63.72 18.46 57.46
CA SER A 37 -65.02 18.68 56.81
C SER A 37 -65.33 17.66 55.70
N PRO A 38 -66.45 16.91 55.80
CA PRO A 38 -66.85 15.95 54.77
C PRO A 38 -67.11 16.59 53.41
N ALA A 39 -67.54 17.85 53.38
CA ALA A 39 -67.74 18.59 52.13
C ALA A 39 -66.41 18.89 51.43
N ALA A 40 -65.36 19.21 52.20
CA ALA A 40 -64.03 19.54 51.68
C ALA A 40 -63.24 18.31 51.21
N PHE A 41 -63.51 17.12 51.78
CA PHE A 41 -62.84 15.88 51.40
C PHE A 41 -62.92 15.57 49.90
N GLY A 42 -64.11 15.72 49.29
CA GLY A 42 -64.29 15.44 47.86
C GLY A 42 -63.43 16.33 46.96
N ILE A 43 -63.32 17.62 47.29
CA ILE A 43 -62.50 18.59 46.55
C ILE A 43 -61.00 18.30 46.77
N ALA A 44 -60.60 17.97 47.99
CA ALA A 44 -59.23 17.60 48.31
C ALA A 44 -58.79 16.32 47.60
N LEU A 45 -59.68 15.32 47.52
CA LEU A 45 -59.47 14.05 46.84
C LEU A 45 -59.34 14.23 45.31
N GLU A 46 -60.20 15.05 44.70
CA GLU A 46 -60.11 15.42 43.27
C GLU A 46 -58.81 16.15 42.93
N ASN A 47 -58.40 17.11 43.77
CA ASN A 47 -57.15 17.85 43.58
C ASN A 47 -55.92 16.95 43.74
N PHE A 48 -55.95 16.05 44.73
CA PHE A 48 -54.89 15.07 44.94
C PHE A 48 -54.81 14.09 43.78
N TYR A 49 -55.94 13.56 43.32
CA TYR A 49 -56.02 12.69 42.14
C TYR A 49 -55.51 13.37 40.88
N SER A 50 -55.96 14.60 40.60
CA SER A 50 -55.48 15.38 39.46
C SER A 50 -53.96 15.61 39.51
N THR A 51 -53.41 15.85 40.71
CA THR A 51 -51.97 16.00 40.92
C THR A 51 -51.23 14.68 40.70
N VAL A 52 -51.80 13.55 41.12
CA VAL A 52 -51.23 12.22 40.90
C VAL A 52 -51.28 11.84 39.41
N ILE A 53 -52.39 12.14 38.72
CA ILE A 53 -52.60 11.88 37.28
C ILE A 53 -51.69 12.77 36.42
N LEU A 54 -51.61 14.08 36.66
CA LEU A 54 -50.70 14.97 35.92
C LEU A 54 -49.23 14.54 36.06
N ASN A 55 -48.85 14.08 37.25
CA ASN A 55 -47.51 13.53 37.48
C ASN A 55 -47.31 12.14 36.85
N SER A 56 -48.37 11.35 36.60
CA SER A 56 -48.28 10.11 35.85
C SER A 56 -48.22 10.36 34.34
N ASP A 57 -49.01 11.29 33.81
CA ASP A 57 -49.08 11.62 32.37
C ASP A 57 -47.75 12.22 31.87
N LEU A 58 -47.12 13.10 32.66
CA LEU A 58 -45.79 13.63 32.35
C LEU A 58 -44.73 12.52 32.33
N LYS A 59 -44.84 11.54 33.23
CA LYS A 59 -43.95 10.36 33.24
C LYS A 59 -44.23 9.42 32.07
N GLU A 60 -45.48 9.29 31.63
CA GLU A 60 -45.88 8.49 30.48
C GLU A 60 -45.37 9.09 29.16
N HIS A 61 -45.46 10.41 29.00
CA HIS A 61 -44.90 11.11 27.84
C HIS A 61 -43.36 10.98 27.77
N ASP A 62 -42.65 11.17 28.89
CA ASP A 62 -41.19 10.94 28.97
C ASP A 62 -40.81 9.47 28.69
N LYS A 63 -41.71 8.54 29.01
CA LYS A 63 -41.52 7.12 28.74
C LYS A 63 -41.73 6.79 27.26
N ILE A 64 -42.76 7.32 26.61
CA ILE A 64 -43.00 7.12 25.16
C ILE A 64 -41.81 7.66 24.35
N LEU A 65 -41.27 8.82 24.73
CA LEU A 65 -40.04 9.36 24.13
C LEU A 65 -38.84 8.43 24.34
N LYS A 66 -38.64 7.90 25.55
CA LYS A 66 -37.55 6.94 25.82
C LYS A 66 -37.75 5.60 25.08
N GLU A 67 -38.96 5.08 25.00
CA GLU A 67 -39.26 3.84 24.27
C GLU A 67 -39.01 4.00 22.77
N THR A 68 -39.45 5.12 22.19
CA THR A 68 -39.21 5.42 20.76
C THR A 68 -37.72 5.62 20.45
N GLU A 69 -36.97 6.29 21.32
CA GLU A 69 -35.50 6.42 21.20
C GLU A 69 -34.79 5.07 21.33
N ILE A 70 -35.21 4.21 22.26
CA ILE A 70 -34.66 2.87 22.46
C ILE A 70 -34.98 1.97 21.26
N GLU A 71 -36.20 2.04 20.72
CA GLU A 71 -36.60 1.25 19.56
C GLU A 71 -35.85 1.69 18.29
N ALA A 72 -35.66 3.00 18.10
CA ALA A 72 -34.81 3.54 17.04
C ALA A 72 -33.34 3.08 17.18
N ASN A 73 -32.80 3.11 18.41
CA ASN A 73 -31.44 2.61 18.69
C ASN A 73 -31.32 1.11 18.44
N LYS A 74 -32.32 0.31 18.82
CA LYS A 74 -32.36 -1.13 18.56
C LYS A 74 -32.37 -1.44 17.06
N LYS A 75 -33.17 -0.70 16.30
CA LYS A 75 -33.20 -0.84 14.83
C LYS A 75 -31.85 -0.50 14.22
N SER A 76 -31.23 0.61 14.63
CA SER A 76 -29.90 1.03 14.18
C SER A 76 -28.81 0.01 14.52
N ILE A 77 -28.79 -0.52 15.75
CA ILE A 77 -27.83 -1.56 16.17
C ILE A 77 -28.03 -2.83 15.34
N LYS A 78 -29.28 -3.24 15.11
CA LYS A 78 -29.59 -4.43 14.30
C LYS A 78 -29.11 -4.27 12.85
N GLU A 79 -29.35 -3.11 12.24
CA GLU A 79 -28.87 -2.80 10.90
C GLU A 79 -27.33 -2.87 10.82
N LYS A 80 -26.61 -2.31 11.80
CA LYS A 80 -25.14 -2.42 11.87
C LYS A 80 -24.65 -3.86 12.00
N ILE A 81 -25.29 -4.66 12.85
CA ILE A 81 -24.97 -6.09 13.00
C ILE A 81 -25.18 -6.82 11.67
N ASP A 82 -26.28 -6.56 10.97
CA ASP A 82 -26.58 -7.21 9.70
C ASP A 82 -25.59 -6.80 8.60
N ILE A 83 -25.14 -5.53 8.58
CA ILE A 83 -24.06 -5.06 7.69
C ILE A 83 -22.78 -5.85 7.95
N HIS A 84 -22.29 -5.88 9.19
CA HIS A 84 -21.04 -6.59 9.52
C HIS A 84 -21.13 -8.10 9.27
N LYS A 85 -22.29 -8.71 9.53
CA LYS A 85 -22.51 -10.14 9.18
C LYS A 85 -22.44 -10.38 7.68
N ASN A 86 -23.02 -9.49 6.88
CA ASN A 86 -22.95 -9.59 5.41
C ASN A 86 -21.52 -9.38 4.91
N GLU A 87 -20.74 -8.48 5.51
CA GLU A 87 -19.33 -8.29 5.21
C GLU A 87 -18.50 -9.53 5.54
N ILE A 88 -18.66 -10.10 6.74
CA ILE A 88 -18.04 -11.37 7.12
C ILE A 88 -18.38 -12.45 6.10
N LYS A 89 -19.66 -12.62 5.75
CA LYS A 89 -20.12 -13.62 4.79
C LYS A 89 -19.45 -13.43 3.42
N LYS A 90 -19.35 -12.18 2.95
CA LYS A 90 -18.70 -11.86 1.69
C LYS A 90 -17.20 -12.19 1.70
N ILE A 91 -16.51 -11.91 2.81
CA ILE A 91 -15.09 -12.24 2.96
C ILE A 91 -14.91 -13.76 3.06
N SER A 92 -15.70 -14.46 3.86
CA SER A 92 -15.53 -15.88 4.15
C SER A 92 -15.99 -16.81 3.03
N GLU A 93 -17.06 -16.49 2.32
CA GLU A 93 -17.62 -17.36 1.27
C GLU A 93 -17.04 -17.06 -0.12
N LYS A 94 -16.47 -15.87 -0.32
CA LYS A 94 -15.98 -15.45 -1.63
C LYS A 94 -14.49 -15.11 -1.63
N TYR A 95 -14.09 -14.04 -0.92
CA TYR A 95 -12.73 -13.51 -1.08
C TYR A 95 -11.65 -14.43 -0.51
N LEU A 96 -11.90 -15.03 0.65
CA LEU A 96 -10.96 -15.94 1.29
C LEU A 96 -10.77 -17.22 0.45
N PRO A 97 -11.82 -17.96 0.02
CA PRO A 97 -11.66 -19.12 -0.86
C PRO A 97 -11.01 -18.79 -2.20
N GLU A 98 -11.41 -17.68 -2.85
CA GLU A 98 -10.79 -17.25 -4.13
C GLU A 98 -9.28 -17.00 -3.98
N THR A 99 -8.86 -16.40 -2.86
CA THR A 99 -7.45 -16.11 -2.59
C THR A 99 -6.68 -17.37 -2.19
N GLU A 100 -7.29 -18.29 -1.43
CA GLU A 100 -6.71 -19.59 -1.09
C GLU A 100 -6.52 -20.48 -2.34
N ASP A 101 -7.49 -20.50 -3.24
CA ASP A 101 -7.39 -21.16 -4.54
C ASP A 101 -6.27 -20.57 -5.41
N GLU A 102 -6.14 -19.23 -5.43
CA GLU A 102 -5.05 -18.57 -6.14
C GLU A 102 -3.68 -18.90 -5.52
N LEU A 103 -3.60 -19.00 -4.19
CA LEU A 103 -2.38 -19.39 -3.47
C LEU A 103 -1.98 -20.82 -3.88
N ILE A 104 -2.91 -21.78 -3.81
CA ILE A 104 -2.65 -23.18 -4.19
C ILE A 104 -2.20 -23.27 -5.65
N LYS A 105 -2.85 -22.54 -6.56
CA LYS A 105 -2.44 -22.49 -7.98
C LYS A 105 -1.02 -21.93 -8.13
N THR A 106 -0.68 -20.87 -7.40
CA THR A 106 0.64 -20.24 -7.48
C THR A 106 1.73 -21.11 -6.84
N GLU A 107 1.44 -21.78 -5.72
CA GLU A 107 2.36 -22.73 -5.08
C GLU A 107 2.60 -23.95 -5.97
N ASN A 108 1.55 -24.48 -6.63
CA ASN A 108 1.69 -25.54 -7.63
C ASN A 108 2.51 -25.08 -8.84
N GLN A 109 2.33 -23.84 -9.31
CA GLN A 109 3.16 -23.26 -10.36
C GLN A 109 4.61 -23.12 -9.93
N TYR A 110 4.87 -22.74 -8.67
CA TYR A 110 6.23 -22.66 -8.12
C TYR A 110 6.89 -24.03 -8.01
N ALA A 111 6.15 -25.05 -7.55
CA ALA A 111 6.63 -26.42 -7.51
C ALA A 111 6.93 -26.97 -8.92
N ASP A 112 6.03 -26.75 -9.89
CA ASP A 112 6.26 -27.14 -11.29
C ASP A 112 7.44 -26.36 -11.89
N PHE A 113 7.62 -25.08 -11.57
CA PHE A 113 8.78 -24.31 -11.99
C PHE A 113 10.10 -24.87 -11.42
N LYS A 114 10.10 -25.35 -10.16
CA LYS A 114 11.30 -25.96 -9.55
C LYS A 114 11.68 -27.29 -10.21
N ILE A 115 10.70 -28.04 -10.71
CA ILE A 115 10.93 -29.35 -11.35
C ILE A 115 11.20 -29.16 -12.86
N ASN A 116 10.43 -28.31 -13.52
CA ASN A 116 10.43 -28.08 -14.97
C ASN A 116 10.64 -26.59 -15.30
N PRO A 117 11.77 -25.99 -14.93
CA PRO A 117 12.01 -24.55 -15.11
C PRO A 117 12.01 -24.15 -16.60
N GLU A 118 12.36 -25.08 -17.49
CA GLU A 118 12.40 -24.91 -18.95
C GLU A 118 11.03 -24.63 -19.60
N LYS A 119 9.94 -25.06 -18.96
CA LYS A 119 8.57 -24.80 -19.41
C LYS A 119 8.20 -23.31 -19.29
N TYR A 120 8.83 -22.61 -18.37
CA TYR A 120 8.50 -21.23 -17.99
C TYR A 120 9.55 -20.23 -18.48
N VAL A 121 10.82 -20.64 -18.50
CA VAL A 121 11.93 -19.81 -18.96
C VAL A 121 12.79 -20.69 -19.86
N LYS A 122 13.07 -20.23 -21.09
CA LYS A 122 13.89 -20.98 -22.05
C LYS A 122 15.29 -21.22 -21.46
N HIS A 123 15.74 -22.47 -21.59
CA HIS A 123 16.98 -23.04 -21.05
C HIS A 123 18.15 -22.05 -20.97
N ASP A 124 18.55 -21.70 -19.74
CA ASP A 124 19.88 -21.15 -19.45
C ASP A 124 20.86 -22.31 -19.46
N LYS A 125 21.85 -22.28 -20.35
CA LYS A 125 23.19 -22.81 -20.11
C LYS A 125 24.01 -22.54 -21.35
N ASP A 126 24.75 -21.45 -21.29
CA ASP A 126 26.17 -21.60 -21.50
C ASP A 126 26.94 -20.57 -20.67
N LYS A 127 27.06 -20.86 -19.36
CA LYS A 127 28.07 -20.18 -18.51
C LYS A 127 29.45 -20.21 -19.17
N PHE A 128 29.71 -21.28 -19.93
CA PHE A 128 30.88 -21.45 -20.77
C PHE A 128 30.93 -20.44 -21.92
N MET A 129 29.87 -20.28 -22.72
CA MET A 129 29.82 -19.27 -23.79
C MET A 129 29.85 -17.85 -23.23
N LEU A 130 29.19 -17.56 -22.11
CA LEU A 130 29.29 -16.24 -21.45
C LEU A 130 30.74 -15.93 -21.07
N TRP A 131 31.47 -16.90 -20.52
CA TRP A 131 32.88 -16.74 -20.16
C TRP A 131 33.77 -16.61 -21.40
N ILE A 132 33.51 -17.40 -22.45
CA ILE A 132 34.20 -17.29 -23.74
C ILE A 132 33.97 -15.92 -24.37
N TYR A 133 32.72 -15.47 -24.51
CA TYR A 133 32.40 -14.17 -25.07
C TYR A 133 33.00 -13.04 -24.23
N GLY A 134 33.01 -13.17 -22.91
CA GLY A 134 33.64 -12.22 -22.00
C GLY A 134 35.16 -12.13 -22.21
N ILE A 135 35.87 -13.26 -22.20
CA ILE A 135 37.33 -13.29 -22.38
C ILE A 135 37.74 -12.82 -23.76
N ILE A 136 37.08 -13.29 -24.82
CA ILE A 136 37.39 -12.86 -26.18
C ILE A 136 37.10 -11.37 -26.33
N SER A 137 36.00 -10.85 -25.77
CA SER A 137 35.70 -9.41 -25.82
C SER A 137 36.74 -8.57 -25.08
N ILE A 138 37.25 -9.03 -23.93
CA ILE A 138 38.33 -8.35 -23.20
C ILE A 138 39.63 -8.39 -24.01
N GLY A 139 39.99 -9.54 -24.57
CA GLY A 139 41.18 -9.68 -25.41
C GLY A 139 41.13 -8.76 -26.64
N LEU A 140 39.97 -8.69 -27.30
CA LEU A 140 39.73 -7.77 -28.41
C LEU A 140 39.75 -6.31 -27.99
N ALA A 141 39.22 -5.97 -26.80
CA ALA A 141 39.26 -4.61 -26.28
C ALA A 141 40.70 -4.15 -26.03
N VAL A 142 41.53 -5.00 -25.42
CA VAL A 142 42.96 -4.72 -25.20
C VAL A 142 43.71 -4.60 -26.52
N PHE A 143 43.45 -5.50 -27.47
CA PHE A 143 44.04 -5.45 -28.81
C PHE A 143 43.70 -4.14 -29.52
N LEU A 144 42.41 -3.77 -29.60
CA LEU A 144 41.95 -2.54 -30.24
C LEU A 144 42.52 -1.30 -29.54
N PHE A 145 42.62 -1.33 -28.21
CA PHE A 145 43.23 -0.24 -27.44
C PHE A 145 44.69 -0.03 -27.83
N ILE A 146 45.50 -1.09 -27.87
CA ILE A 146 46.92 -1.02 -28.28
C ILE A 146 47.05 -0.59 -29.74
N PHE A 147 46.22 -1.15 -30.61
CA PHE A 147 46.21 -0.85 -32.05
C PHE A 147 45.89 0.63 -32.31
N TYR A 148 44.77 1.13 -31.79
CA TYR A 148 44.37 2.53 -32.03
C TYR A 148 45.27 3.52 -31.31
N SER A 149 45.81 3.18 -30.12
CA SER A 149 46.86 4.01 -29.49
C SER A 149 48.10 4.13 -30.40
N SER A 150 48.50 3.03 -31.05
CA SER A 150 49.64 3.01 -31.99
C SER A 150 49.35 3.80 -33.26
N VAL A 151 48.17 3.60 -33.84
CA VAL A 151 47.71 4.23 -35.08
C VAL A 151 47.58 5.74 -34.92
N ILE A 152 46.92 6.18 -33.84
CA ILE A 152 46.66 7.60 -33.58
C ILE A 152 47.96 8.33 -33.28
N TYR A 153 48.84 7.74 -32.47
CA TYR A 153 50.17 8.29 -32.24
C TYR A 153 50.98 8.40 -33.55
N SER A 154 50.97 7.35 -34.36
CA SER A 154 51.71 7.30 -35.63
C SER A 154 51.16 8.28 -36.67
N ALA A 155 49.85 8.51 -36.69
CA ALA A 155 49.19 9.42 -37.63
C ALA A 155 49.35 10.90 -37.23
N LEU A 156 49.29 11.22 -35.93
CA LEU A 156 49.26 12.61 -35.45
C LEU A 156 50.62 13.14 -35.00
N PHE A 157 51.45 12.30 -34.38
CA PHE A 157 52.62 12.77 -33.65
C PHE A 157 53.94 12.19 -34.13
N ARG A 158 53.97 10.98 -34.71
CA ARG A 158 55.26 10.36 -35.08
C ARG A 158 55.91 11.09 -36.26
N ASP A 159 57.13 11.55 -36.08
CA ASP A 159 57.94 12.13 -37.16
C ASP A 159 58.65 11.01 -37.94
N ILE A 160 58.79 11.17 -39.26
CA ILE A 160 59.45 10.18 -40.12
C ILE A 160 60.95 10.21 -39.82
N LYS A 161 61.43 9.34 -38.94
CA LYS A 161 62.86 9.12 -38.73
C LYS A 161 63.33 7.95 -39.60
N ILE A 162 64.50 8.13 -40.21
CA ILE A 162 65.18 7.19 -41.10
C ILE A 162 65.74 6.05 -40.24
N ASP A 163 64.90 5.17 -39.74
CA ASP A 163 65.35 3.92 -39.14
C ASP A 163 64.52 2.76 -39.67
N LYS A 164 65.17 1.59 -39.77
CA LYS A 164 64.65 0.37 -40.38
C LYS A 164 63.37 -0.10 -39.68
N TYR A 165 62.23 0.48 -40.05
CA TYR A 165 60.95 0.02 -39.58
C TYR A 165 60.58 -1.26 -40.35
N THR A 166 60.48 -2.36 -39.61
CA THR A 166 59.68 -3.50 -40.05
C THR A 166 58.24 -3.03 -40.19
N LEU A 167 57.54 -3.50 -41.23
CA LEU A 167 56.16 -3.12 -41.55
C LEU A 167 55.22 -3.19 -40.33
N PHE A 168 55.44 -4.17 -39.46
CA PHE A 168 54.72 -4.36 -38.22
C PHE A 168 54.97 -3.25 -37.18
N ASN A 169 56.21 -2.76 -37.03
CA ASN A 169 56.58 -1.67 -36.11
C ASN A 169 56.12 -0.28 -36.58
N SER A 170 55.73 -0.16 -37.86
CA SER A 170 55.10 1.03 -38.41
C SER A 170 53.60 1.10 -38.09
N ILE A 171 52.93 -0.04 -37.97
CA ILE A 171 51.49 -0.15 -37.71
C ILE A 171 51.22 -0.31 -36.20
N PHE A 172 51.94 -1.20 -35.54
CA PHE A 172 51.97 -1.38 -34.09
C PHE A 172 53.22 -0.73 -33.54
N TYR A 173 53.07 0.36 -32.80
CA TYR A 173 54.17 1.06 -32.20
C TYR A 173 54.14 0.82 -30.68
N PRO A 174 54.94 -0.11 -30.14
CA PRO A 174 54.82 -0.55 -28.75
C PRO A 174 55.03 0.57 -27.72
N GLN A 175 55.82 1.57 -28.09
CA GLN A 175 56.15 2.73 -27.25
C GLN A 175 55.23 3.93 -27.49
N SER A 176 54.07 3.75 -28.14
CA SER A 176 53.18 4.87 -28.49
C SER A 176 52.70 5.68 -27.30
N LEU A 177 52.42 5.02 -26.16
CA LEU A 177 51.98 5.70 -24.95
C LEU A 177 53.13 6.40 -24.23
N GLU A 178 54.30 5.75 -24.16
CA GLU A 178 55.50 6.31 -23.53
C GLU A 178 55.98 7.56 -24.28
N ASP A 179 56.05 7.49 -25.60
CA ASP A 179 56.49 8.62 -26.41
C ASP A 179 55.43 9.72 -26.53
N ALA A 180 54.13 9.38 -26.44
CA ALA A 180 53.08 10.39 -26.33
C ALA A 180 53.22 11.17 -25.03
N PHE A 181 53.52 10.48 -23.92
CA PHE A 181 53.81 11.10 -22.64
C PHE A 181 55.05 11.98 -22.69
N ALA A 182 56.13 11.50 -23.31
CA ALA A 182 57.36 12.28 -23.50
C ALA A 182 57.15 13.53 -24.39
N LYS A 183 56.26 13.46 -25.39
CA LYS A 183 55.90 14.63 -26.23
C LYS A 183 55.01 15.65 -25.51
N GLY A 184 54.32 15.25 -24.45
CA GLY A 184 53.54 16.14 -23.60
C GLY A 184 52.25 15.52 -23.10
N PHE A 185 51.79 15.99 -21.94
CA PHE A 185 50.61 15.45 -21.27
C PHE A 185 49.34 15.49 -22.13
N THR A 186 49.14 16.56 -22.92
CA THR A 186 47.99 16.67 -23.84
C THR A 186 48.02 15.60 -24.92
N SER A 187 49.19 15.33 -25.51
CA SER A 187 49.38 14.29 -26.52
C SER A 187 49.11 12.91 -25.94
N PHE A 188 49.56 12.66 -24.71
CA PHE A 188 49.27 11.43 -23.98
C PHE A 188 47.78 11.21 -23.76
N ILE A 189 47.06 12.19 -23.22
CA ILE A 189 45.60 12.11 -23.03
C ILE A 189 44.89 11.84 -24.36
N LEU A 190 45.28 12.54 -25.42
CA LEU A 190 44.66 12.37 -26.73
C LEU A 190 44.84 10.93 -27.23
N VAL A 191 46.06 10.40 -27.22
CA VAL A 191 46.33 9.01 -27.66
C VAL A 191 45.59 8.00 -26.78
N LEU A 192 45.62 8.21 -25.46
CA LEU A 192 44.99 7.32 -24.48
C LEU A 192 43.47 7.23 -24.68
N PHE A 193 42.78 8.37 -24.77
CA PHE A 193 41.33 8.40 -24.85
C PHE A 193 40.78 8.18 -26.26
N ALA A 194 41.51 8.59 -27.28
CA ALA A 194 41.06 8.38 -28.66
C ALA A 194 41.01 6.89 -29.03
N ALA A 195 41.79 6.04 -28.37
CA ALA A 195 41.70 4.58 -28.51
C ALA A 195 40.35 3.99 -28.01
N PHE A 196 39.61 4.68 -27.15
CA PHE A 196 38.28 4.26 -26.70
C PHE A 196 37.16 4.66 -27.68
N ILE A 197 37.40 5.61 -28.59
CA ILE A 197 36.38 6.06 -29.55
C ILE A 197 35.91 4.89 -30.43
N PRO A 198 36.80 4.10 -31.06
CA PRO A 198 36.40 2.91 -31.81
C PRO A 198 35.69 1.87 -30.93
N LEU A 199 36.16 1.61 -29.71
CA LEU A 199 35.47 0.68 -28.81
C LEU A 199 34.01 1.08 -28.54
N GLY A 200 33.77 2.35 -28.23
CA GLY A 200 32.43 2.90 -28.01
C GLY A 200 31.56 2.83 -29.27
N LEU A 201 32.12 3.20 -30.43
CA LEU A 201 31.43 3.12 -31.70
C LEU A 201 30.96 1.69 -32.02
N GLY A 202 31.68 0.66 -31.57
CA GLY A 202 31.42 -0.75 -31.93
C GLY A 202 30.17 -1.26 -31.23
N ILE A 203 30.08 -0.89 -29.96
CA ILE A 203 28.91 -1.13 -29.11
C ILE A 203 27.70 -0.37 -29.67
N ILE A 204 27.87 0.92 -30.02
CA ILE A 204 26.78 1.75 -30.57
C ILE A 204 26.24 1.17 -31.88
N MET A 205 27.12 0.75 -32.78
CA MET A 205 26.71 0.19 -34.07
C MET A 205 25.92 -1.12 -33.89
N GLU A 206 26.37 -2.03 -33.03
CA GLU A 206 25.63 -3.27 -32.77
C GLU A 206 24.29 -3.01 -32.05
N TYR A 207 24.27 -2.05 -31.11
CA TYR A 207 23.04 -1.61 -30.45
C TYR A 207 22.02 -1.09 -31.47
N MET A 208 22.46 -0.27 -32.42
CA MET A 208 21.61 0.23 -33.51
C MET A 208 21.11 -0.90 -34.43
N LYS A 209 21.93 -1.91 -34.72
CA LYS A 209 21.50 -3.10 -35.48
C LYS A 209 20.43 -3.90 -34.75
N SER A 210 20.52 -4.04 -33.43
CA SER A 210 19.51 -4.73 -32.62
C SER A 210 18.13 -4.04 -32.71
N LYS A 211 18.09 -2.71 -32.84
CA LYS A 211 16.85 -1.92 -33.02
C LYS A 211 16.33 -1.82 -34.45
N ARG A 212 16.95 -2.51 -35.42
CA ARG A 212 16.62 -2.39 -36.85
C ARG A 212 15.17 -2.73 -37.21
N ASN A 213 14.49 -3.55 -36.41
CA ASN A 213 13.09 -3.94 -36.64
C ASN A 213 12.07 -2.85 -36.26
N GLU A 214 12.51 -1.77 -35.61
CA GLU A 214 11.66 -0.59 -35.39
C GLU A 214 11.61 0.25 -36.69
N SER A 215 10.40 0.51 -37.21
CA SER A 215 10.18 1.01 -38.58
C SER A 215 10.90 2.32 -38.94
N LYS A 216 11.33 3.10 -37.93
CA LYS A 216 12.02 4.39 -38.10
C LYS A 216 13.55 4.28 -38.25
N PHE A 217 14.17 3.13 -37.96
CA PHE A 217 15.64 2.99 -37.88
C PHE A 217 16.25 1.94 -38.82
N LYS A 218 15.48 1.42 -39.79
CA LYS A 218 15.89 0.30 -40.65
C LYS A 218 17.22 0.50 -41.41
N TYR A 219 17.52 1.74 -41.83
CA TYR A 219 18.71 2.09 -42.62
C TYR A 219 19.82 2.79 -41.83
N TRP A 220 19.53 3.22 -40.60
CA TRP A 220 20.48 3.99 -39.77
C TRP A 220 21.80 3.24 -39.48
N PRO A 221 21.79 1.91 -39.20
CA PRO A 221 23.04 1.17 -39.00
C PRO A 221 23.93 1.09 -40.23
N LEU A 222 23.35 1.10 -41.44
CA LEU A 222 24.10 1.03 -42.69
C LEU A 222 24.81 2.36 -42.98
N VAL A 223 24.08 3.48 -42.85
CA VAL A 223 24.64 4.82 -43.03
C VAL A 223 25.73 5.09 -41.99
N PHE A 224 25.47 4.76 -40.73
CA PHE A 224 26.44 4.95 -39.64
C PHE A 224 27.69 4.08 -39.83
N GLY A 225 27.52 2.81 -40.19
CA GLY A 225 28.65 1.92 -40.48
C GLY A 225 29.51 2.40 -41.67
N PHE A 226 28.88 2.98 -42.69
CA PHE A 226 29.59 3.57 -43.82
C PHE A 226 30.43 4.79 -43.42
N VAL A 227 29.90 5.67 -42.58
CA VAL A 227 30.64 6.84 -42.06
C VAL A 227 31.86 6.40 -41.25
N ILE A 228 31.70 5.37 -40.40
CA ILE A 228 32.82 4.83 -39.60
C ILE A 228 33.87 4.20 -40.49
N PHE A 229 33.45 3.43 -41.49
CA PHE A 229 34.37 2.83 -42.46
C PHE A 229 35.20 3.89 -43.20
N LEU A 230 34.56 5.00 -43.62
CA LEU A 230 35.28 6.12 -44.26
C LEU A 230 36.30 6.77 -43.32
N MET A 231 35.97 6.92 -42.03
CA MET A 231 36.89 7.47 -41.03
C MET A 231 38.10 6.56 -40.82
N ASP A 232 37.90 5.24 -40.71
CA ASP A 232 38.99 4.27 -40.59
C ASP A 232 39.82 4.18 -41.89
N ALA A 233 39.19 4.27 -43.05
CA ALA A 233 39.89 4.34 -44.34
C ALA A 233 40.76 5.60 -44.45
N LEU A 234 40.31 6.74 -43.90
CA LEU A 234 41.10 7.96 -43.84
C LEU A 234 42.34 7.80 -42.93
N LEU A 235 42.18 7.15 -41.77
CA LEU A 235 43.31 6.84 -40.88
C LEU A 235 44.30 5.88 -41.56
N ALA A 236 43.80 4.84 -42.23
CA ALA A 236 44.62 3.89 -42.97
C ALA A 236 45.36 4.56 -44.13
N PHE A 237 44.72 5.50 -44.84
CA PHE A 237 45.34 6.29 -45.90
C PHE A 237 46.53 7.09 -45.35
N HIS A 238 46.33 7.84 -44.27
CA HIS A 238 47.39 8.65 -43.68
C HIS A 238 48.58 7.83 -43.15
N ILE A 239 48.32 6.66 -42.56
CA ILE A 239 49.40 5.77 -42.12
C ILE A 239 50.13 5.18 -43.32
N SER A 240 49.41 4.73 -44.35
CA SER A 240 50.01 4.13 -45.53
C SER A 240 50.83 5.15 -46.32
N GLU A 241 50.36 6.39 -46.44
CA GLU A 241 51.11 7.52 -46.98
C GLU A 241 52.41 7.75 -46.20
N ARG A 242 52.34 7.76 -44.87
CA ARG A 242 53.53 7.91 -44.02
C ARG A 242 54.52 6.75 -44.18
N ILE A 243 54.03 5.51 -44.31
CA ILE A 243 54.86 4.33 -44.58
C ILE A 243 55.53 4.46 -45.96
N TYR A 244 54.78 4.88 -46.98
CA TYR A 244 55.27 5.07 -48.34
C TYR A 244 56.36 6.16 -48.38
N ASN A 245 56.10 7.33 -47.79
CA ASN A 245 57.06 8.42 -47.69
C ASN A 245 58.33 7.99 -46.93
N SER A 246 58.18 7.20 -45.87
CA SER A 246 59.33 6.64 -45.13
C SER A 246 60.16 5.69 -45.98
N LYS A 247 59.53 4.78 -46.75
CA LYS A 247 60.23 3.87 -47.67
C LYS A 247 60.94 4.65 -48.78
N ALA A 248 60.31 5.71 -49.27
CA ALA A 248 60.82 6.47 -50.39
C ALA A 248 62.02 7.36 -50.03
N ILE A 249 62.02 7.96 -48.82
CA ILE A 249 63.19 8.66 -48.26
C ILE A 249 64.40 7.70 -48.14
N ASN A 250 64.17 6.44 -47.80
CA ASN A 250 65.23 5.42 -47.74
C ASN A 250 65.77 4.98 -49.11
N THR A 251 65.07 5.29 -50.22
CA THR A 251 65.36 4.75 -51.56
C THR A 251 65.95 5.79 -52.54
N TYR A 252 66.23 7.03 -52.10
CA TYR A 252 66.87 8.10 -52.91
C TYR A 252 66.27 8.32 -54.32
N GLY A 253 64.96 8.12 -54.49
CA GLY A 253 64.25 8.38 -55.76
C GLY A 253 63.33 9.59 -55.66
N ASN A 254 63.12 10.31 -56.78
CA ASN A 254 62.04 11.30 -56.89
C ASN A 254 60.70 10.57 -56.72
N VAL A 255 60.07 10.76 -55.57
CA VAL A 255 58.86 10.04 -55.19
C VAL A 255 57.66 10.76 -55.78
N GLN A 256 56.82 10.03 -56.51
CA GLN A 256 55.51 10.55 -56.90
C GLN A 256 54.65 10.75 -55.64
N PRO A 257 53.78 11.79 -55.61
CA PRO A 257 52.88 12.00 -54.48
C PRO A 257 51.97 10.79 -54.32
N TYR A 258 51.84 10.31 -53.09
CA TYR A 258 50.99 9.17 -52.77
C TYR A 258 49.52 9.48 -53.08
N THR A 259 48.94 8.76 -54.03
CA THR A 259 47.55 8.98 -54.45
C THR A 259 46.59 7.97 -53.82
N LEU A 260 45.29 8.26 -53.89
CA LEU A 260 44.24 7.32 -53.44
C LEU A 260 44.30 5.97 -54.18
N ILE A 261 44.73 5.97 -55.44
CA ILE A 261 44.85 4.75 -56.24
C ILE A 261 45.99 3.88 -55.68
N ASP A 262 47.12 4.49 -55.30
CA ASP A 262 48.24 3.79 -54.69
C ASP A 262 47.83 3.16 -53.35
N ALA A 263 46.99 3.84 -52.57
CA ALA A 263 46.46 3.31 -51.32
C ALA A 263 45.54 2.11 -51.50
N ILE A 264 44.68 2.10 -52.52
CA ILE A 264 43.81 0.96 -52.81
C ILE A 264 44.62 -0.26 -53.26
N LEU A 265 45.74 -0.03 -53.95
CA LEU A 265 46.65 -1.09 -54.40
C LEU A 265 47.63 -1.56 -53.31
N ASP A 266 47.83 -0.78 -52.24
CA ASP A 266 48.70 -1.16 -51.13
C ASP A 266 48.03 -2.17 -50.19
N ALA A 267 48.67 -3.33 -50.01
CA ALA A 267 48.22 -4.33 -49.04
C ALA A 267 48.22 -3.79 -47.60
N ASN A 268 49.10 -2.82 -47.27
CA ASN A 268 49.19 -2.25 -45.92
C ASN A 268 47.94 -1.46 -45.55
N PHE A 269 47.36 -0.76 -46.51
CA PHE A 269 46.12 -0.02 -46.34
C PHE A 269 44.98 -0.95 -45.91
N TRP A 270 44.80 -2.06 -46.63
CA TRP A 270 43.78 -3.06 -46.31
C TRP A 270 44.05 -3.78 -44.98
N MET A 271 45.31 -4.02 -44.64
CA MET A 271 45.68 -4.61 -43.34
C MET A 271 45.30 -3.71 -42.17
N ILE A 272 45.51 -2.40 -42.28
CA ILE A 272 45.14 -1.43 -41.23
C ILE A 272 43.61 -1.39 -41.07
N ILE A 273 42.86 -1.35 -42.17
CA ILE A 273 41.39 -1.40 -42.15
C ILE A 273 40.90 -2.72 -41.54
N PHE A 274 41.53 -3.84 -41.89
CA PHE A 274 41.14 -5.14 -41.35
C PHE A 274 41.37 -5.22 -39.83
N LEU A 275 42.57 -4.83 -39.36
CA LEU A 275 42.92 -4.87 -37.94
C LEU A 275 42.18 -3.81 -37.09
N GLY A 276 41.73 -2.72 -37.72
CA GLY A 276 40.86 -1.73 -37.10
C GLY A 276 39.39 -2.13 -37.26
N PHE A 277 38.78 -1.67 -38.35
CA PHE A 277 37.36 -1.77 -38.64
C PHE A 277 36.79 -3.20 -38.50
N VAL A 278 37.40 -4.22 -39.12
CA VAL A 278 36.78 -5.56 -39.09
C VAL A 278 36.81 -6.15 -37.68
N VAL A 279 37.94 -6.03 -36.98
CA VAL A 279 38.08 -6.49 -35.58
C VAL A 279 37.13 -5.71 -34.65
N TYR A 280 36.98 -4.41 -34.88
CA TYR A 280 36.00 -3.55 -34.21
C TYR A 280 34.55 -4.05 -34.36
N LEU A 281 34.13 -4.46 -35.57
CA LEU A 281 32.79 -5.02 -35.80
C LEU A 281 32.58 -6.33 -35.03
N ILE A 282 33.60 -7.18 -35.01
CA ILE A 282 33.59 -8.47 -34.29
C ILE A 282 33.49 -8.22 -32.78
N PHE A 283 34.24 -7.26 -32.25
CA PHE A 283 34.15 -6.84 -30.84
C PHE A 283 32.74 -6.38 -30.48
N GLY A 284 32.15 -5.47 -31.27
CA GLY A 284 30.78 -5.00 -31.02
C GLY A 284 29.77 -6.15 -30.99
N LYS A 285 29.89 -7.11 -31.92
CA LYS A 285 29.02 -8.29 -31.97
C LYS A 285 29.18 -9.20 -30.75
N LEU A 286 30.42 -9.56 -30.41
CA LEU A 286 30.71 -10.43 -29.27
C LEU A 286 30.29 -9.79 -27.94
N PHE A 287 30.50 -8.49 -27.80
CA PHE A 287 30.05 -7.74 -26.62
C PHE A 287 28.52 -7.75 -26.49
N SER A 288 27.79 -7.61 -27.61
CA SER A 288 26.33 -7.72 -27.60
C SER A 288 25.86 -9.12 -27.20
N LEU A 289 26.49 -10.19 -27.71
CA LEU A 289 26.18 -11.57 -27.32
C LEU A 289 26.46 -11.80 -25.83
N PHE A 290 27.60 -11.31 -25.33
CA PHE A 290 27.91 -11.35 -23.89
C PHE A 290 26.83 -10.64 -23.04
N ASN A 291 26.35 -9.48 -23.48
CA ASN A 291 25.34 -8.72 -22.76
C ASN A 291 23.94 -9.37 -22.83
N GLU A 292 23.59 -10.01 -23.94
CA GLU A 292 22.35 -10.77 -24.12
C GLU A 292 22.32 -11.99 -23.18
N GLU A 293 23.39 -12.79 -23.18
CA GLU A 293 23.56 -13.93 -22.27
C GLU A 293 23.51 -13.50 -20.79
N ARG A 294 24.12 -12.35 -20.45
CA ARG A 294 24.04 -11.79 -19.09
C ARG A 294 22.61 -11.44 -18.67
N LYS A 295 21.77 -10.95 -19.58
CA LYS A 295 20.38 -10.59 -19.28
C LYS A 295 19.50 -11.83 -19.08
N ASN A 296 19.74 -12.89 -19.87
CA ASN A 296 19.00 -14.15 -19.76
C ASN A 296 19.22 -14.83 -18.39
N LYS A 297 20.43 -14.75 -17.82
CA LYS A 297 20.75 -15.23 -16.47
C LYS A 297 19.82 -14.73 -15.37
N ASN A 298 19.29 -13.51 -15.51
CA ASN A 298 18.40 -12.93 -14.52
C ASN A 298 16.94 -13.40 -14.67
N ALA A 299 16.57 -14.04 -15.78
CA ALA A 299 15.18 -14.40 -16.04
C ALA A 299 14.65 -15.49 -15.10
N PHE A 300 15.45 -16.53 -14.80
CA PHE A 300 15.06 -17.58 -13.85
C PHE A 300 14.93 -17.03 -12.43
N LEU A 301 15.93 -16.28 -11.95
CA LEU A 301 15.90 -15.69 -10.63
C LEU A 301 14.76 -14.68 -10.49
N ASN A 302 14.50 -13.88 -11.52
CA ASN A 302 13.38 -12.94 -11.54
C ASN A 302 12.03 -13.65 -11.52
N PHE A 303 11.87 -14.73 -12.28
CA PHE A 303 10.63 -15.52 -12.28
C PHE A 303 10.40 -16.23 -10.95
N GLU A 304 11.47 -16.79 -10.37
CA GLU A 304 11.43 -17.39 -9.04
C GLU A 304 11.03 -16.37 -7.97
N ASN A 305 11.67 -15.19 -7.98
CA ASN A 305 11.37 -14.12 -7.04
C ASN A 305 9.94 -13.61 -7.23
N MET A 306 9.47 -13.45 -8.47
CA MET A 306 8.09 -13.06 -8.77
C MET A 306 7.06 -14.04 -8.19
N LEU A 307 7.27 -15.34 -8.36
CA LEU A 307 6.37 -16.36 -7.79
C LEU A 307 6.43 -16.36 -6.25
N THR A 308 7.62 -16.23 -5.68
CA THR A 308 7.82 -16.20 -4.22
C THR A 308 7.13 -14.98 -3.60
N GLU A 309 7.32 -13.81 -4.19
CA GLU A 309 6.66 -12.56 -3.77
C GLU A 309 5.14 -12.66 -3.91
N LYS A 310 4.65 -13.27 -4.99
CA LYS A 310 3.21 -13.51 -5.18
C LYS A 310 2.64 -14.41 -4.08
N ILE A 311 3.34 -15.49 -3.71
CA ILE A 311 2.94 -16.39 -2.61
C ILE A 311 2.87 -15.63 -1.28
N GLU A 312 3.91 -14.86 -0.94
CA GLU A 312 3.96 -14.06 0.29
C GLU A 312 2.82 -13.03 0.35
N ASN A 313 2.54 -12.34 -0.76
CA ASN A 313 1.46 -11.37 -0.86
C ASN A 313 0.08 -12.05 -0.67
N LEU A 314 -0.14 -13.21 -1.26
CA LEU A 314 -1.39 -13.98 -1.10
C LEU A 314 -1.57 -14.47 0.34
N LYS A 315 -0.50 -14.98 0.98
CA LYS A 315 -0.52 -15.36 2.41
C LYS A 315 -0.84 -14.18 3.32
N THR A 316 -0.27 -13.02 3.03
CA THR A 316 -0.55 -11.77 3.77
C THR A 316 -2.02 -11.36 3.60
N LYS A 317 -2.57 -11.42 2.38
CA LYS A 317 -4.00 -11.13 2.14
C LYS A 317 -4.92 -12.07 2.91
N ILE A 318 -4.63 -13.38 2.91
CA ILE A 318 -5.40 -14.38 3.68
C ILE A 318 -5.35 -14.04 5.18
N SER A 319 -4.17 -13.70 5.70
CA SER A 319 -4.02 -13.27 7.09
C SER A 319 -4.85 -12.03 7.40
N ASN A 320 -4.83 -11.04 6.52
CA ASN A 320 -5.60 -9.80 6.68
C ASN A 320 -7.11 -10.06 6.68
N TYR A 321 -7.62 -10.91 5.78
CA TYR A 321 -9.04 -11.30 5.79
C TYR A 321 -9.43 -12.00 7.09
N LYS A 322 -8.58 -12.87 7.65
CA LYS A 322 -8.83 -13.52 8.93
C LYS A 322 -8.88 -12.51 10.09
N ILE A 323 -7.99 -11.52 10.09
CA ILE A 323 -7.98 -10.44 11.09
C ILE A 323 -9.23 -9.57 10.96
N GLU A 324 -9.63 -9.24 9.73
CA GLU A 324 -10.83 -8.44 9.44
C GLU A 324 -12.11 -9.13 9.92
N ILE A 325 -12.26 -10.43 9.64
CA ILE A 325 -13.36 -11.24 10.16
C ILE A 325 -13.39 -11.20 11.70
N LEU A 326 -12.25 -11.43 12.36
CA LEU A 326 -12.17 -11.40 13.82
C LEU A 326 -12.54 -10.03 14.42
N ASN A 327 -12.19 -8.94 13.75
CA ASN A 327 -12.55 -7.59 14.19
C ASN A 327 -14.04 -7.32 14.03
N LEU A 328 -14.63 -7.69 12.88
CA LEU A 328 -16.07 -7.58 12.64
C LEU A 328 -16.87 -8.43 13.65
N GLU A 329 -16.40 -9.63 14.00
CA GLU A 329 -17.01 -10.46 15.03
C GLU A 329 -16.97 -9.81 16.43
N LYS A 330 -15.86 -9.15 16.78
CA LYS A 330 -15.76 -8.39 18.04
C LYS A 330 -16.73 -7.21 18.05
N GLU A 331 -16.84 -6.47 16.96
CA GLU A 331 -17.78 -5.34 16.82
C GLU A 331 -19.23 -5.81 16.94
N ILE A 332 -19.59 -6.93 16.29
CA ILE A 332 -20.91 -7.55 16.44
C ILE A 332 -21.19 -7.90 17.91
N ASN A 333 -20.24 -8.54 18.60
CA ASN A 333 -20.41 -8.90 20.01
C ASN A 333 -20.59 -7.66 20.90
N ALA A 334 -19.82 -6.60 20.67
CA ALA A 334 -19.95 -5.34 21.40
C ALA A 334 -21.33 -4.69 21.19
N LEU A 335 -21.82 -4.67 19.94
CA LEU A 335 -23.15 -4.17 19.59
C LEU A 335 -24.27 -5.00 20.24
N GLN A 336 -24.10 -6.33 20.30
CA GLN A 336 -25.05 -7.22 20.97
C GLN A 336 -25.11 -6.96 22.49
N LEU A 337 -23.97 -6.72 23.13
CA LEU A 337 -23.92 -6.36 24.55
C LEU A 337 -24.61 -5.01 24.83
N GLN A 338 -24.36 -3.99 24.00
CA GLN A 338 -25.05 -2.70 24.09
C GLN A 338 -26.57 -2.82 23.97
N SER A 339 -27.04 -3.69 23.06
CA SER A 339 -28.46 -3.98 22.92
C SER A 339 -29.04 -4.67 24.16
N ALA A 340 -28.28 -5.53 24.85
CA ALA A 340 -28.73 -6.25 26.03
C ALA A 340 -28.83 -5.32 27.26
N ASP A 341 -27.90 -4.39 27.44
CA ASP A 341 -27.95 -3.44 28.56
C ASP A 341 -29.08 -2.42 28.42
N SER A 342 -29.40 -2.00 27.20
CA SER A 342 -30.53 -1.10 26.92
C SER A 342 -31.90 -1.71 27.34
N LEU A 343 -32.02 -3.05 27.38
CA LEU A 343 -33.25 -3.75 27.81
C LEU A 343 -33.44 -3.78 29.33
N LYS A 344 -32.37 -3.70 30.12
CA LYS A 344 -32.47 -3.74 31.59
C LYS A 344 -33.06 -2.46 32.17
N ILE A 345 -32.89 -1.33 31.47
CA ILE A 345 -33.35 -0.01 31.88
C ILE A 345 -34.89 0.11 31.75
N THR A 346 -35.53 -0.69 30.89
CA THR A 346 -36.95 -0.56 30.53
C THR A 346 -37.91 -1.21 31.53
N ASN A 347 -37.44 -2.06 32.45
CA ASN A 347 -38.28 -2.91 33.31
C ASN A 347 -38.65 -2.31 34.69
N LYS A 348 -38.50 -1.00 34.92
CA LYS A 348 -38.93 -0.37 36.18
C LYS A 348 -39.92 0.77 35.94
N VAL A 349 -41.06 0.65 36.64
CA VAL A 349 -42.11 1.64 36.95
C VAL A 349 -43.34 1.65 36.02
N PHE A 350 -44.43 1.07 36.52
CA PHE A 350 -45.82 1.50 36.24
C PHE A 350 -46.60 1.49 37.55
N PHE A 351 -47.39 2.55 37.80
CA PHE A 351 -48.49 2.46 38.73
C PHE A 351 -49.70 1.88 37.98
N SER A 352 -50.04 0.63 38.27
CA SER A 352 -51.29 0.03 37.77
C SER A 352 -52.52 0.78 38.31
N VAL A 353 -53.70 0.60 37.69
CA VAL A 353 -54.99 1.12 38.21
C VAL A 353 -55.18 0.75 39.69
N HIS A 354 -54.71 -0.44 40.08
CA HIS A 354 -54.70 -0.89 41.48
C HIS A 354 -53.78 -0.08 42.39
N GLU A 355 -52.64 0.37 41.89
CA GLU A 355 -51.73 1.22 42.66
C GLU A 355 -52.27 2.64 42.81
N ILE A 356 -52.90 3.20 41.77
CA ILE A 356 -53.60 4.48 41.89
C ILE A 356 -54.72 4.37 42.93
N ARG A 357 -55.54 3.31 42.87
CA ARG A 357 -56.57 3.03 43.89
C ARG A 357 -55.96 2.94 45.30
N LYS A 358 -54.86 2.20 45.45
CA LYS A 358 -54.15 2.06 46.73
C LYS A 358 -53.68 3.41 47.27
N ILE A 359 -53.07 4.25 46.43
CA ILE A 359 -52.63 5.61 46.79
C ILE A 359 -53.81 6.47 47.26
N MET A 360 -54.94 6.40 46.55
CA MET A 360 -56.17 7.13 46.93
C MET A 360 -56.75 6.61 48.25
N SER A 361 -56.73 5.29 48.47
CA SER A 361 -57.15 4.68 49.73
C SER A 361 -56.23 5.04 50.90
N GLU A 362 -54.91 5.09 50.70
CA GLU A 362 -53.94 5.52 51.72
C GLU A 362 -54.15 6.99 52.12
N TYR A 363 -54.41 7.86 51.16
CA TYR A 363 -54.78 9.27 51.39
C TYR A 363 -56.06 9.39 52.23
N ALA A 364 -57.11 8.66 51.84
CA ALA A 364 -58.38 8.65 52.57
C ALA A 364 -58.25 8.07 53.99
N LEU A 365 -57.43 7.03 54.18
CA LEU A 365 -57.11 6.49 55.50
C LEU A 365 -56.43 7.54 56.40
N GLY A 366 -55.57 8.39 55.84
CA GLY A 366 -54.99 9.53 56.55
C GLY A 366 -56.05 10.53 57.04
N TRP A 367 -57.00 10.84 56.18
CA TRP A 367 -58.13 11.72 56.50
C TRP A 367 -59.03 11.15 57.60
N MET A 368 -59.34 9.85 57.53
CA MET A 368 -60.15 9.18 58.54
C MET A 368 -59.42 9.07 59.89
N LYS A 369 -58.09 8.86 59.89
CA LYS A 369 -57.27 8.91 61.11
C LYS A 369 -57.34 10.28 61.80
N PHE A 370 -57.35 11.37 61.03
CA PHE A 370 -57.54 12.71 61.58
C PHE A 370 -58.91 12.85 62.26
N LEU A 371 -59.99 12.43 61.59
CA LEU A 371 -61.36 12.48 62.13
C LEU A 371 -61.54 11.61 63.38
N THR A 372 -60.92 10.43 63.40
CA THR A 372 -60.93 9.54 64.56
C THR A 372 -60.22 10.19 65.76
N ASN A 373 -59.08 10.84 65.54
CA ASN A 373 -58.37 11.59 66.58
C ASN A 373 -59.15 12.82 67.06
N ALA A 374 -59.96 13.43 66.20
CA ALA A 374 -60.83 14.56 66.52
C ALA A 374 -62.14 14.16 67.24
N LYS A 375 -62.37 12.86 67.53
CA LYS A 375 -63.60 12.30 68.11
C LYS A 375 -64.87 12.58 67.29
N ALA A 376 -64.74 12.60 65.97
CA ALA A 376 -65.87 12.71 65.05
C ALA A 376 -66.85 11.52 65.22
N THR A 377 -68.11 11.72 64.85
CA THR A 377 -69.15 10.67 64.96
C THR A 377 -68.94 9.59 63.89
N GLU A 378 -69.34 8.34 64.18
CA GLU A 378 -69.26 7.22 63.21
C GLU A 378 -69.96 7.54 61.87
N ASN A 379 -71.01 8.37 61.93
CA ASN A 379 -71.76 8.85 60.77
C ASN A 379 -70.95 9.82 59.87
N GLU A 380 -69.97 10.53 60.42
CA GLU A 380 -69.09 11.42 59.64
C GLU A 380 -67.97 10.65 58.95
N ILE A 381 -67.45 9.60 59.60
CA ILE A 381 -66.43 8.71 59.02
C ILE A 381 -67.04 7.89 57.88
N SER A 382 -68.25 7.35 58.07
CA SER A 382 -68.98 6.63 57.01
C SER A 382 -69.24 7.49 55.76
N LYS A 383 -69.51 8.80 55.93
CA LYS A 383 -69.67 9.73 54.79
C LYS A 383 -68.38 9.95 53.99
N ILE A 384 -67.20 9.79 54.60
CA ILE A 384 -65.91 9.88 53.90
C ILE A 384 -65.67 8.60 53.10
N GLU A 385 -65.98 7.44 53.67
CA GLU A 385 -65.90 6.15 52.97
C GLU A 385 -66.84 6.10 51.77
N ASP A 386 -68.09 6.55 51.93
CA ASP A 386 -69.06 6.63 50.82
C ASP A 386 -68.58 7.56 49.70
N LYS A 387 -67.96 8.69 50.05
CA LYS A 387 -67.39 9.63 49.07
C LYS A 387 -66.16 9.06 48.37
N LEU A 388 -65.30 8.32 49.06
CA LEU A 388 -64.18 7.60 48.45
C LEU A 388 -64.67 6.54 47.47
N ASN A 389 -65.66 5.74 47.86
CA ASN A 389 -66.23 4.69 47.00
C ASN A 389 -66.93 5.30 45.78
N THR A 390 -67.70 6.36 45.96
CA THR A 390 -68.33 7.11 44.85
C THR A 390 -67.27 7.68 43.91
N PHE A 391 -66.17 8.22 44.45
CA PHE A 391 -65.06 8.74 43.67
C PHE A 391 -64.33 7.65 42.88
N ILE A 392 -64.05 6.50 43.50
CA ILE A 392 -63.43 5.34 42.85
C ILE A 392 -64.29 4.85 41.67
N ASN A 393 -65.61 4.78 41.87
CA ASN A 393 -66.55 4.33 40.84
C ASN A 393 -66.69 5.34 39.69
N ASN A 394 -66.82 6.63 40.00
CA ASN A 394 -66.98 7.68 38.99
C ASN A 394 -65.74 7.87 38.12
N ASN A 395 -64.54 7.62 38.68
CA ASN A 395 -63.27 7.74 37.97
C ASN A 395 -62.79 6.42 37.35
N GLY A 396 -63.62 5.37 37.32
CA GLY A 396 -63.28 4.10 36.68
C GLY A 396 -62.13 3.33 37.35
N LEU A 397 -61.88 3.57 38.64
CA LEU A 397 -60.85 2.89 39.44
C LEU A 397 -61.36 1.58 40.08
N ASP A 398 -62.60 1.22 39.78
CA ASP A 398 -63.27 -0.01 40.24
C ASP A 398 -63.22 -1.08 39.14
N ASN A 399 -62.06 -1.71 38.95
CA ASN A 399 -61.95 -2.82 38.00
C ASN A 399 -62.19 -4.16 38.71
N ASP A 400 -63.45 -4.60 38.69
CA ASP A 400 -63.80 -5.99 38.41
C ASP A 400 -64.06 -6.11 36.88
N LYS A 401 -62.99 -6.15 36.08
CA LYS A 401 -62.94 -6.78 34.74
C LYS A 401 -61.51 -6.99 34.25
#